data_AF-A0A2N8U3I3-F1
#
_entry.id   AF-A0A2N8U3I3-F1
#
_cell.length_a   1.000
_cell.length_b   1.000
_cell.length_c   1.000
_cell.angle_alpha   90.00
_cell.angle_beta   90.00
_cell.angle_gamma   90.00
#
_symmetry.space_group_name_H-M   'P 1'
#
loop_
_entity.id
_entity.type
_entity.pdbx_description
1 polymer ?
#
loop_
_entity_poly.entity_id
_entity_poly.type
_entity_poly.pdbx_seq_one_letter_code
_entity_poly.pdbx_strand_id
1 'polypeptide(L)'
;MTPGSNSENGNNQNTPIKKSLPAIISNSNQQLGKIKNKDKQSILEALLAKNRSLNLDKSQLDVENIKDASAIVFAKGDSTKYEGKILVSFTINSPSSKNPGATTPGGSGSSSSKNPGAATPGGSGA
;
A
#
# COMPACT_ATOMS: atom_id res chain seq x y z
N MET A 1 20.90 -37.63 15.02
CA MET A 1 19.85 -37.72 13.97
C MET A 1 18.69 -36.85 14.42
N THR A 2 18.16 -36.04 13.52
CA THR A 2 17.23 -34.91 13.76
C THR A 2 15.97 -35.28 14.55
N PRO A 3 15.49 -34.43 15.49
CA PRO A 3 14.15 -34.54 16.04
C PRO A 3 13.14 -34.04 15.00
N GLY A 4 12.34 -34.96 14.45
CA GLY A 4 11.26 -34.65 13.52
C GLY A 4 9.96 -34.42 14.27
N SER A 5 9.62 -33.14 14.45
CA SER A 5 8.33 -32.53 14.79
C SER A 5 7.18 -33.44 15.26
N ASN A 6 6.88 -33.37 16.55
CA ASN A 6 5.57 -33.65 17.12
C ASN A 6 4.72 -32.36 17.08
N SER A 7 3.61 -32.35 16.35
CA SER A 7 2.44 -31.52 16.64
C SER A 7 1.16 -32.18 16.10
N GLU A 8 0.51 -32.90 17.01
CA GLU A 8 -0.90 -32.72 17.40
C GLU A 8 -2.02 -32.91 16.37
N ASN A 9 -2.69 -34.06 16.52
CA ASN A 9 -4.10 -34.17 16.91
C ASN A 9 -5.10 -33.20 16.21
N GLY A 10 -5.68 -33.65 15.10
CA GLY A 10 -6.90 -33.08 14.53
C GLY A 10 -8.15 -33.79 15.06
N ASN A 11 -8.60 -33.38 16.25
CA ASN A 11 -9.88 -33.77 16.84
C ASN A 11 -11.06 -33.38 15.93
N ASN A 12 -11.98 -34.34 15.78
CA ASN A 12 -13.28 -34.26 15.15
C ASN A 12 -14.20 -33.30 15.93
N GLN A 13 -14.56 -32.15 15.34
CA GLN A 13 -15.60 -31.24 15.87
C GLN A 13 -16.36 -30.55 14.71
N ASN A 14 -17.69 -30.58 14.77
CA ASN A 14 -18.65 -29.97 13.84
C ASN A 14 -18.64 -28.41 13.87
N THR A 15 -17.47 -27.78 13.76
CA THR A 15 -17.37 -26.34 13.53
C THR A 15 -17.70 -26.01 12.07
N PRO A 16 -18.29 -24.84 11.77
CA PRO A 16 -18.34 -24.37 10.38
C PRO A 16 -16.89 -24.33 9.88
N ILE A 17 -16.56 -25.24 8.97
CA ILE A 17 -15.21 -25.43 8.47
C ILE A 17 -14.81 -24.15 7.74
N LYS A 18 -14.11 -23.25 8.43
CA LYS A 18 -13.60 -22.02 7.84
C LYS A 18 -12.64 -22.38 6.73
N LYS A 19 -12.70 -21.63 5.63
CA LYS A 19 -11.82 -21.83 4.49
C LYS A 19 -10.51 -21.09 4.75
N SER A 20 -9.43 -21.85 4.96
CA SER A 20 -8.10 -21.28 5.10
C SER A 20 -7.69 -20.56 3.82
N LEU A 21 -7.42 -19.25 3.90
CA LEU A 21 -7.04 -18.41 2.76
C LEU A 21 -5.86 -18.99 1.95
N PRO A 22 -4.74 -19.44 2.53
CA PRO A 22 -3.65 -20.06 1.76
C PRO A 22 -4.03 -21.39 1.11
N ALA A 23 -5.07 -22.08 1.59
CA ALA A 23 -5.54 -23.33 1.00
C ALA A 23 -6.49 -23.09 -0.20
N ILE A 24 -7.30 -22.03 -0.16
CA ILE A 24 -8.22 -21.68 -1.27
C ILE A 24 -7.56 -20.81 -2.34
N ILE A 25 -6.64 -19.92 -1.96
CA ILE A 25 -5.96 -19.00 -2.87
C ILE A 25 -4.56 -19.55 -3.15
N SER A 26 -4.42 -20.24 -4.28
CA SER A 26 -3.14 -20.73 -4.78
C SER A 26 -2.14 -19.59 -5.01
N ASN A 27 -0.84 -19.89 -4.98
CA ASN A 27 0.22 -18.89 -5.12
C ASN A 27 0.11 -18.03 -6.41
N SER A 28 -0.33 -18.62 -7.53
CA SER A 28 -0.59 -17.87 -8.77
C SER A 28 -1.69 -16.80 -8.62
N ASN A 29 -2.69 -17.06 -7.78
CA ASN A 29 -3.77 -16.11 -7.50
C ASN A 29 -3.43 -15.08 -6.41
N GLN A 30 -2.27 -15.23 -5.75
CA GLN A 30 -1.71 -14.22 -4.83
C GLN A 30 -0.99 -13.10 -5.60
N GLN A 31 -0.73 -13.31 -6.90
CA GLN A 31 -0.16 -12.32 -7.81
C GLN A 31 -1.29 -11.51 -8.44
N LEU A 32 -1.57 -10.34 -7.87
CA LEU A 32 -2.64 -9.44 -8.33
C LEU A 32 -2.31 -8.78 -9.66
N GLY A 33 -1.02 -8.72 -10.01
CA GLY A 33 -0.53 -8.03 -11.20
C GLY A 33 -0.62 -6.52 -11.03
N LYS A 34 -1.05 -5.82 -12.09
CA LYS A 34 -1.08 -4.35 -12.11
C LYS A 34 -2.32 -3.82 -11.39
N ILE A 35 -2.11 -2.97 -10.38
CA ILE A 35 -3.18 -2.29 -9.65
C ILE A 35 -3.10 -0.77 -9.82
N LYS A 36 -4.23 -0.11 -9.59
CA LYS A 36 -4.36 1.35 -9.73
C LYS A 36 -3.58 2.09 -8.64
N ASN A 37 -3.84 1.75 -7.38
CA ASN A 37 -3.27 2.39 -6.18
C ASN A 37 -2.95 1.36 -5.09
N LYS A 38 -2.07 1.71 -4.14
CA LYS A 38 -1.75 0.90 -2.95
C LYS A 38 -2.73 1.08 -1.77
N ASP A 39 -4.02 1.18 -2.06
CA ASP A 39 -5.06 1.27 -1.03
C ASP A 39 -5.62 -0.11 -0.67
N LYS A 40 -6.04 -0.30 0.58
CA LYS A 40 -6.71 -1.54 1.03
C LYS A 40 -7.82 -1.99 0.08
N GLN A 41 -8.66 -1.04 -0.33
CA GLN A 41 -9.75 -1.24 -1.27
C GLN A 41 -9.23 -1.75 -2.63
N SER A 42 -8.25 -1.06 -3.22
CA SER A 42 -7.67 -1.43 -4.52
C SER A 42 -7.04 -2.82 -4.51
N ILE A 43 -6.36 -3.18 -3.42
CA ILE A 43 -5.74 -4.49 -3.23
C ILE A 43 -6.80 -5.59 -3.12
N LEU A 44 -7.84 -5.37 -2.32
CA LEU A 44 -8.96 -6.32 -2.19
C LEU A 44 -9.69 -6.49 -3.52
N GLU A 45 -10.04 -5.40 -4.21
CA GLU A 45 -10.70 -5.46 -5.52
C GLU A 45 -9.88 -6.25 -6.54
N ALA A 46 -8.56 -6.03 -6.58
CA ALA A 46 -7.66 -6.77 -7.46
C ALA A 46 -7.57 -8.25 -7.09
N LEU A 47 -7.52 -8.58 -5.79
CA LEU A 47 -7.57 -9.97 -5.31
C LEU A 47 -8.88 -10.65 -5.70
N LEU A 48 -10.02 -10.00 -5.49
CA LEU A 48 -11.33 -10.52 -5.88
C LEU A 48 -11.45 -10.67 -7.39
N ALA A 49 -10.96 -9.70 -8.17
CA ALA A 49 -10.96 -9.76 -9.63
C ALA A 49 -10.13 -10.93 -10.15
N LYS A 50 -8.99 -11.21 -9.51
CA LYS A 50 -8.11 -12.35 -9.84
C LYS A 50 -8.73 -13.69 -9.43
N ASN A 51 -9.44 -13.69 -8.29
CA ASN A 51 -10.08 -14.86 -7.69
C ASN A 51 -11.60 -14.89 -7.92
N ARG A 52 -12.10 -14.36 -9.04
CA ARG A 52 -13.55 -14.31 -9.30
C ARG A 52 -14.21 -15.69 -9.24
N SER A 53 -13.49 -16.74 -9.65
CA SER A 53 -13.95 -18.13 -9.59
C SER A 53 -14.16 -18.64 -8.15
N LEU A 54 -13.50 -18.04 -7.16
CA LEU A 54 -13.60 -18.43 -5.75
C LEU A 54 -14.70 -17.68 -5.00
N ASN A 55 -15.29 -16.64 -5.61
CA ASN A 55 -16.39 -15.84 -5.07
C ASN A 55 -16.12 -15.39 -3.61
N LEU A 56 -14.94 -14.81 -3.38
CA LEU A 56 -14.47 -14.39 -2.06
C LEU A 56 -15.33 -13.25 -1.49
N ASP A 57 -15.67 -13.36 -0.20
CA ASP A 57 -16.45 -12.35 0.50
C ASP A 57 -15.54 -11.25 1.08
N LYS A 58 -15.47 -10.12 0.38
CA LYS A 58 -14.63 -8.99 0.79
C LYS A 58 -14.95 -8.46 2.19
N SER A 59 -16.21 -8.52 2.63
CA SER A 59 -16.62 -8.01 3.95
C SER A 59 -15.94 -8.75 5.10
N GLN A 60 -15.52 -9.99 4.85
CA GLN A 60 -14.88 -10.91 5.77
C GLN A 60 -13.35 -10.85 5.72
N LEU A 61 -12.78 -10.04 4.83
CA LEU A 61 -11.34 -9.89 4.61
C LEU A 61 -10.89 -8.47 4.98
N ASP A 62 -9.65 -8.35 5.40
CA ASP A 62 -8.97 -7.06 5.58
C ASP A 62 -7.52 -7.16 5.11
N VAL A 63 -6.86 -6.02 4.99
CA VAL A 63 -5.50 -5.88 4.50
C VAL A 63 -4.66 -5.13 5.51
N GLU A 64 -3.49 -5.67 5.82
CA GLU A 64 -2.47 -5.06 6.65
C GLU A 64 -1.12 -5.03 5.94
N ASN A 65 -0.17 -4.30 6.53
CA ASN A 65 1.22 -4.28 6.10
C ASN A 65 1.41 -4.00 4.60
N ILE A 66 0.72 -2.97 4.10
CA ILE A 66 0.78 -2.57 2.69
C ILE A 66 2.13 -1.94 2.39
N LYS A 67 2.87 -2.55 1.46
CA LYS A 67 4.16 -2.08 0.93
C LYS A 67 4.01 -1.66 -0.53
N ASP A 68 5.10 -1.21 -1.16
CA ASP A 68 5.06 -0.70 -2.53
C ASP A 68 4.72 -1.76 -3.59
N ALA A 69 5.02 -3.04 -3.34
CA ALA A 69 4.76 -4.15 -4.28
C ALA A 69 4.10 -5.38 -3.63
N SER A 70 3.69 -5.29 -2.36
CA SER A 70 3.13 -6.42 -1.63
C SER A 70 2.22 -5.98 -0.49
N ALA A 71 1.26 -6.79 -0.09
CA ALA A 71 0.44 -6.58 1.10
C ALA A 71 0.03 -7.91 1.74
N ILE A 72 -0.39 -7.88 3.00
CA ILE A 72 -0.91 -9.07 3.69
C ILE A 72 -2.43 -8.98 3.74
N VAL A 73 -3.11 -9.96 3.16
CA VAL A 73 -4.58 -10.09 3.23
C VAL A 73 -4.89 -11.16 4.26
N PHE A 74 -5.76 -10.85 5.21
CA PHE A 74 -6.14 -11.77 6.28
C PHE A 74 -7.65 -11.81 6.47
N ALA A 75 -8.13 -12.93 6.99
CA ALA A 75 -9.53 -13.05 7.39
C ALA A 75 -9.75 -12.30 8.69
N LYS A 76 -10.82 -11.51 8.76
CA LYS A 76 -11.17 -10.79 9.98
C LYS A 76 -11.46 -11.77 11.12
N GLY A 77 -11.22 -11.35 12.36
CA GLY A 77 -11.48 -12.18 13.54
C GLY A 77 -12.95 -12.56 13.70
N ASP A 78 -13.87 -11.67 13.29
CA ASP A 78 -15.31 -11.91 13.21
C ASP A 78 -15.73 -12.76 11.99
N SER A 79 -14.78 -13.21 11.17
CA SER A 79 -15.11 -14.01 10.01
C SER A 79 -15.59 -15.41 10.40
N THR A 80 -16.74 -15.78 9.87
CA THR A 80 -17.31 -17.14 9.99
C THR A 80 -16.98 -18.00 8.78
N LYS A 81 -16.46 -17.41 7.70
CA LYS A 81 -16.21 -18.08 6.41
C LYS A 81 -14.75 -18.38 6.15
N TYR A 82 -13.83 -17.55 6.61
CA TYR A 82 -12.40 -17.66 6.29
C TYR A 82 -11.51 -17.59 7.53
N GLU A 83 -10.30 -18.10 7.40
CA GLU A 83 -9.26 -17.99 8.42
C GLU A 83 -7.86 -17.90 7.81
N GLY A 84 -6.90 -17.43 8.60
CA GLY A 84 -5.51 -17.28 8.20
C GLY A 84 -5.21 -15.99 7.42
N LYS A 85 -4.00 -15.94 6.86
CA LYS A 85 -3.48 -14.79 6.11
C LYS A 85 -2.61 -15.23 4.94
N ILE A 86 -2.57 -14.40 3.91
CA ILE A 86 -1.79 -14.62 2.69
C ILE A 86 -0.98 -13.36 2.35
N LEU A 87 0.20 -13.56 1.78
CA LEU A 87 0.99 -12.48 1.20
C LEU A 87 0.62 -12.35 -0.28
N VAL A 88 0.15 -11.17 -0.68
CA VAL A 88 -0.15 -10.85 -2.07
C VAL A 88 0.91 -9.93 -2.64
N SER A 89 1.16 -10.05 -3.94
CA SER A 89 2.11 -9.23 -4.68
C SER A 89 1.42 -8.49 -5.81
N PHE A 90 1.84 -7.25 -6.05
CA PHE A 90 1.25 -6.38 -7.06
C PHE A 90 2.27 -5.39 -7.61
N THR A 91 1.94 -4.79 -8.74
CA THR A 91 2.70 -3.71 -9.35
C THR A 91 1.78 -2.51 -9.48
N ILE A 92 2.17 -1.36 -8.93
CA ILE A 92 1.39 -0.14 -9.12
C ILE A 92 1.76 0.40 -10.50
N ASN A 93 0.77 0.62 -11.37
CA ASN A 93 1.00 1.35 -12.62
C ASN A 93 1.07 2.85 -12.31
N SER A 94 2.00 3.22 -11.43
CA SER A 94 2.29 4.61 -11.17
C SER A 94 3.04 5.11 -12.41
N PRO A 95 2.65 6.26 -13.00
CA PRO A 95 3.64 7.00 -13.76
C PRO A 95 4.81 7.20 -12.79
N SER A 96 5.98 6.77 -13.22
CA SER A 96 7.23 6.91 -12.51
C SER A 96 7.34 8.28 -11.87
N SER A 97 7.22 8.36 -10.54
CA SER A 97 8.03 9.34 -9.82
C SER A 97 9.43 8.71 -9.67
N LYS A 98 10.17 8.71 -10.77
CA LYS A 98 11.63 8.64 -10.79
C LYS A 98 12.04 9.86 -11.62
N ASN A 99 12.30 10.98 -10.96
CA ASN A 99 13.63 11.47 -10.51
C ASN A 99 14.37 12.20 -11.64
N PRO A 100 15.37 13.08 -11.38
CA PRO A 100 16.07 13.41 -10.14
C PRO A 100 16.12 14.95 -9.92
N GLY A 101 16.89 15.46 -8.95
CA GLY A 101 16.97 16.90 -8.63
C GLY A 101 17.12 17.80 -9.86
N ALA A 102 16.18 18.74 -10.03
CA ALA A 102 16.38 19.97 -10.78
C ALA A 102 16.10 21.11 -9.80
N THR A 103 17.20 21.65 -9.29
CA THR A 103 17.31 22.98 -8.73
C THR A 103 16.41 23.99 -9.44
N THR A 104 15.58 24.67 -8.67
CA THR A 104 15.29 26.08 -8.94
C THR A 104 15.27 26.84 -7.61
N PRO A 105 16.43 27.28 -7.09
CA PRO A 105 16.47 28.58 -6.44
C PRO A 105 16.45 29.64 -7.55
N GLY A 106 15.31 30.28 -7.76
CA GLY A 106 15.21 31.40 -8.70
C GLY A 106 13.79 31.55 -9.25
N GLY A 107 13.03 32.59 -8.94
CA GLY A 107 13.34 33.76 -8.15
C GLY A 107 12.10 34.64 -8.21
N SER A 108 11.78 35.28 -7.09
CA SER A 108 11.23 36.62 -7.18
C SER A 108 12.39 37.56 -6.96
N GLY A 109 12.76 38.28 -8.02
CA GLY A 109 13.60 39.47 -7.93
C GLY A 109 15.06 39.23 -8.28
N SER A 110 15.38 39.44 -9.56
CA SER A 110 16.71 39.87 -10.00
C SER A 110 17.22 41.02 -9.13
N SER A 111 18.51 40.95 -8.83
CA SER A 111 19.32 41.96 -8.17
C SER A 111 19.18 43.36 -8.76
N SER A 112 19.22 44.36 -7.88
CA SER A 112 19.72 45.76 -8.00
C SER A 112 18.96 46.56 -6.94
N SER A 113 19.49 47.30 -5.97
CA SER A 113 20.72 48.06 -5.89
C SER A 113 20.83 48.61 -4.45
N LYS A 114 22.05 48.58 -3.88
CA LYS A 114 22.63 49.51 -2.89
C LYS A 114 21.75 50.11 -1.77
N ASN A 115 22.12 49.78 -0.53
CA ASN A 115 22.33 50.80 0.52
C ASN A 115 23.79 51.29 0.34
N PRO A 116 24.20 52.58 0.44
CA PRO A 116 23.87 53.49 1.55
C PRO A 116 23.74 54.99 1.21
N GLY A 117 23.31 55.77 2.21
CA GLY A 117 23.56 57.22 2.31
C GLY A 117 22.44 58.07 1.70
N ALA A 118 22.12 59.26 2.19
CA ALA A 118 22.59 60.02 3.32
C ALA A 118 21.52 61.09 3.55
N ALA A 119 21.40 61.57 4.78
CA ALA A 119 20.64 62.77 5.10
C ALA A 119 21.18 63.99 4.35
N THR A 120 20.29 64.84 3.82
CA THR A 120 20.27 66.30 4.08
C THR A 120 18.98 66.95 3.53
N PRO A 121 18.45 67.98 4.22
CA PRO A 121 17.31 68.79 3.78
C PRO A 121 17.73 70.09 3.07
N GLY A 122 16.81 70.69 2.31
CA GLY A 122 16.78 72.14 2.06
C GLY A 122 16.81 72.59 0.59
N GLY A 123 15.98 73.58 0.28
CA GLY A 123 16.32 74.61 -0.72
C GLY A 123 15.36 74.85 -1.88
N SER A 124 14.42 75.78 -1.64
CA SER A 124 14.04 76.91 -2.53
C SER A 124 13.28 76.67 -3.86
N GLY A 125 12.17 77.40 -4.00
CA GLY A 125 11.90 78.14 -5.23
C GLY A 125 10.44 78.18 -5.72
N ALA A 126 9.64 79.10 -5.20
CA ALA A 126 8.69 79.91 -5.96
C ALA A 126 8.39 81.20 -5.17
#